data_AF-A0AAD7CID1-F1
#
_entry.id   AF-A0AAD7CID1-F1
#
_cell.length_a   1.000
_cell.length_b   1.000
_cell.length_c   1.000
_cell.angle_alpha   90.00
_cell.angle_beta   90.00
_cell.angle_gamma   90.00
#
_symmetry.space_group_name_H-M   'P 1'
#
loop_
_entity.id
_entity.type
_entity.pdbx_description
1 polymer ?
#
loop_
_entity_poly.entity_id
_entity_poly.type
_entity_poly.pdbx_seq_one_letter_code
_entity_poly.pdbx_strand_id
1 'polypeptide(L)'
;HFTQKSLPFSVIASHIRLGRKYDLQEFLQAMVQRLTHENPRTLEEYDLLRMPDGRYPPTLVDWYPGLIVDLLALARENNLFALLPCAYLRLLSSTLSNKAELLTGIGRPDGSLAKLSPEDQRVCILGQTELTRRQWEAQHTFGWVAQKNAVPDPQTAHTILRAQTPG
;
A
#
# COMPACT_ATOMS: atom_id res chain seq x y z
N HIS A 1 23.54 -11.26 -16.82
CA HIS A 1 23.11 -9.84 -16.93
C HIS A 1 21.59 -9.81 -17.23
N PHE A 2 20.74 -9.75 -16.20
CA PHE A 2 19.25 -9.75 -16.33
C PHE A 2 18.65 -8.32 -16.26
N THR A 3 19.45 -7.28 -16.41
CA THR A 3 19.30 -6.03 -15.63
C THR A 3 18.30 -4.98 -16.12
N GLN A 4 17.44 -5.22 -17.12
CA GLN A 4 16.54 -4.13 -17.56
C GLN A 4 15.16 -4.52 -18.09
N LYS A 5 14.80 -5.80 -18.09
CA LYS A 5 13.45 -6.20 -18.49
C LYS A 5 12.60 -6.51 -17.26
N SER A 6 11.38 -5.99 -17.26
CA SER A 6 10.34 -6.40 -16.33
C SER A 6 10.09 -7.90 -16.46
N LEU A 7 9.86 -8.57 -15.33
CA LEU A 7 9.61 -10.01 -15.26
C LEU A 7 8.22 -10.30 -14.71
N PRO A 8 7.55 -11.36 -15.17
CA PRO A 8 6.31 -11.81 -14.57
C PRO A 8 6.53 -12.18 -13.10
N PHE A 9 5.61 -11.78 -12.23
CA PHE A 9 5.69 -12.11 -10.80
C PHE A 9 5.77 -13.63 -10.55
N SER A 10 5.07 -14.43 -11.35
CA SER A 10 5.13 -15.90 -11.27
C SER A 10 6.55 -16.44 -11.48
N VAL A 11 7.33 -15.82 -12.37
CA VAL A 11 8.73 -16.15 -12.61
C VAL A 11 9.56 -15.79 -11.38
N ILE A 12 9.40 -14.59 -10.84
CA ILE A 12 10.12 -14.12 -9.64
C ILE A 12 9.81 -15.02 -8.43
N ALA A 13 8.53 -15.30 -8.18
CA ALA A 13 8.06 -16.16 -7.10
C ALA A 13 8.64 -17.58 -7.20
N SER A 14 8.66 -18.14 -8.41
CA SER A 14 9.24 -19.46 -8.67
C SER A 14 10.74 -19.48 -8.40
N HIS A 15 11.48 -18.45 -8.83
CA HIS A 15 12.91 -18.34 -8.56
C HIS A 15 13.21 -18.19 -7.07
N ILE A 16 12.40 -17.44 -6.32
CA ILE A 16 12.55 -17.32 -4.86
C ILE A 16 12.35 -18.69 -4.18
N ARG A 17 11.28 -19.40 -4.52
CA ARG A 17 10.99 -20.73 -3.95
C ARG A 17 12.06 -21.76 -4.28
N LEU A 18 12.50 -21.81 -5.54
CA LEU A 18 13.59 -22.70 -5.98
C LEU A 18 14.91 -22.33 -5.32
N GLY A 19 15.23 -21.04 -5.26
CA GLY A 19 16.45 -20.53 -4.63
C GLY A 19 16.53 -20.91 -3.16
N ARG A 20 15.40 -20.90 -2.43
CA ARG A 20 15.36 -21.42 -1.06
C ARG A 20 15.44 -22.93 -0.97
N LYS A 21 14.71 -23.64 -1.83
CA LYS A 21 14.67 -25.12 -1.80
C LYS A 21 16.03 -25.75 -2.09
N TYR A 22 16.81 -25.15 -2.99
CA TYR A 22 18.10 -25.68 -3.46
C TYR A 22 19.30 -24.82 -3.05
N ASP A 23 19.12 -23.89 -2.11
CA ASP A 23 20.17 -23.01 -1.58
C ASP A 23 20.94 -22.20 -2.66
N LEU A 24 20.24 -21.76 -3.70
CA LEU A 24 20.82 -20.96 -4.79
C LEU A 24 20.80 -19.47 -4.42
N GLN A 25 21.73 -19.09 -3.53
CA GLN A 25 21.76 -17.77 -2.89
C GLN A 25 21.84 -16.60 -3.89
N GLU A 26 22.63 -16.71 -4.96
CA GLU A 26 22.77 -15.64 -5.95
C GLU A 26 21.45 -15.33 -6.67
N PHE A 27 20.70 -16.38 -7.06
CA PHE A 27 19.39 -16.24 -7.70
C PHE A 27 18.36 -15.66 -6.74
N LEU A 28 18.34 -16.16 -5.50
CA LEU A 28 17.45 -15.66 -4.46
C LEU A 28 17.69 -14.17 -4.20
N GLN A 29 18.95 -13.77 -4.02
CA GLN A 29 19.34 -12.38 -3.78
C GLN A 29 18.94 -11.48 -4.95
N ALA A 30 19.20 -11.90 -6.19
CA ALA A 30 18.82 -11.13 -7.38
C ALA A 30 17.31 -10.89 -7.47
N MET A 31 16.48 -11.87 -7.12
CA MET A 31 15.02 -11.73 -7.12
C MET A 31 14.51 -10.88 -5.96
N VAL A 32 15.05 -11.07 -4.75
CA VAL A 32 14.68 -10.27 -3.58
C VAL A 32 15.08 -8.81 -3.77
N GLN A 33 16.23 -8.53 -4.38
CA GLN A 33 16.66 -7.16 -4.71
C GLN A 33 15.67 -6.48 -5.66
N ARG A 34 15.12 -7.19 -6.65
CA ARG A 34 14.08 -6.64 -7.53
C ARG A 34 12.82 -6.26 -6.77
N LEU A 35 12.33 -7.16 -5.89
CA LEU A 35 11.15 -6.89 -5.09
C LEU A 35 11.38 -5.73 -4.11
N THR A 36 12.57 -5.65 -3.51
CA THR A 36 12.94 -4.61 -2.55
C THR A 36 13.12 -3.26 -3.24
N HIS A 37 13.61 -3.23 -4.49
CA HIS A 37 13.73 -2.00 -5.27
C HIS A 37 12.37 -1.31 -5.47
N GLU A 38 11.30 -2.08 -5.70
CA GLU A 38 9.94 -1.55 -5.82
C GLU A 38 9.19 -1.42 -4.50
N ASN A 39 9.63 -2.13 -3.47
CA ASN A 39 8.98 -2.20 -2.16
C ASN A 39 10.05 -2.00 -1.07
N PRO A 40 10.53 -0.76 -0.92
CA PRO A 40 11.51 -0.43 0.10
C PRO A 40 10.96 -0.64 1.51
N ARG A 41 11.86 -0.60 2.49
CA ARG A 41 11.53 -0.93 3.89
C ARG A 41 10.89 0.24 4.62
N THR A 42 11.20 1.46 4.19
CA THR A 42 10.78 2.69 4.84
C THR A 42 10.01 3.59 3.87
N LEU A 43 9.21 4.51 4.43
CA LEU A 43 8.46 5.47 3.61
C LEU A 43 9.41 6.50 2.99
N GLU A 44 10.47 6.86 3.71
CA GLU A 44 11.51 7.76 3.25
C GLU A 44 12.23 7.19 2.02
N GLU A 45 12.58 5.90 2.04
CA GLU A 45 13.13 5.22 0.87
C GLU A 45 12.13 5.20 -0.30
N TYR A 46 10.83 5.05 -0.01
CA TYR A 46 9.78 5.08 -1.03
C TYR A 46 9.67 6.46 -1.69
N ASP A 47 9.71 7.53 -0.89
CA ASP A 47 9.68 8.91 -1.39
C ASP A 47 10.91 9.23 -2.24
N LEU A 48 12.07 8.67 -1.90
CA LEU A 48 13.30 8.81 -2.68
C LEU A 48 13.27 8.08 -4.03
N LEU A 49 12.36 7.13 -4.24
CA LEU A 49 12.17 6.53 -5.57
C LEU A 49 11.59 7.53 -6.58
N ARG A 50 10.97 8.61 -6.11
CA ARG A 50 10.38 9.61 -6.99
C ARG A 50 11.47 10.37 -7.74
N MET A 51 11.44 10.28 -9.05
CA MET A 51 12.35 10.98 -9.96
C MET A 51 12.09 12.50 -9.92
N PRO A 52 13.05 13.34 -10.37
CA PRO A 52 12.90 14.80 -10.36
C PRO A 52 11.71 15.33 -11.17
N ASP A 53 11.24 14.56 -12.17
CA ASP A 53 10.06 14.86 -12.97
C ASP A 53 8.73 14.42 -12.30
N GLY A 54 8.81 13.90 -11.07
CA GLY A 54 7.70 13.41 -10.29
C GLY A 54 7.23 11.99 -10.62
N ARG A 55 7.90 11.29 -11.54
CA ARG A 55 7.56 9.91 -11.91
C ARG A 55 8.27 8.90 -11.01
N TYR A 56 7.76 7.67 -10.94
CA TYR A 56 8.47 6.55 -10.33
C TYR A 56 9.32 5.83 -11.38
N PRO A 57 10.41 5.15 -10.98
CA PRO A 57 11.23 4.34 -11.89
C PRO A 57 10.39 3.26 -12.58
N PRO A 58 10.83 2.79 -13.76
CA PRO A 58 10.15 1.69 -14.46
C PRO A 58 10.09 0.46 -13.56
N THR A 59 8.93 -0.21 -13.55
CA THR A 59 8.75 -1.43 -12.77
C THR A 59 9.63 -2.56 -13.33
N LEU A 60 10.24 -3.30 -12.42
CA LEU A 60 10.98 -4.53 -12.65
C LEU A 60 10.08 -5.78 -12.57
N VAL A 61 8.84 -5.62 -12.10
CA VAL A 61 7.78 -6.63 -12.02
C VAL A 61 6.61 -6.24 -12.91
N ASP A 62 6.11 -7.19 -13.71
CA ASP A 62 4.96 -6.97 -14.56
C ASP A 62 3.71 -6.74 -13.71
N TRP A 63 2.98 -5.67 -14.00
CA TRP A 63 1.75 -5.33 -13.29
C TRP A 63 0.58 -6.22 -13.70
N TYR A 64 -0.22 -6.65 -12.73
CA TYR A 64 -1.53 -7.26 -12.95
C TYR A 64 -2.45 -7.06 -11.73
N PRO A 65 -3.78 -7.17 -11.90
CA PRO A 65 -4.70 -7.10 -10.77
C PRO A 65 -4.45 -8.25 -9.78
N GLY A 66 -4.27 -7.93 -8.50
CA GLY A 66 -3.94 -8.91 -7.46
C GLY A 66 -2.44 -9.08 -7.19
N LEU A 67 -1.55 -8.42 -7.95
CA LEU A 67 -0.09 -8.47 -7.73
C LEU A 67 0.32 -8.21 -6.28
N ILE A 68 -0.27 -7.19 -5.64
CA ILE A 68 0.10 -6.83 -4.26
C ILE A 68 -0.34 -7.89 -3.25
N VAL A 69 -1.47 -8.56 -3.49
CA VAL A 69 -1.94 -9.67 -2.65
C VAL A 69 -0.99 -10.86 -2.77
N ASP A 70 -0.57 -11.19 -3.99
CA ASP A 70 0.37 -12.27 -4.24
C ASP A 70 1.77 -11.94 -3.68
N LEU A 71 2.19 -10.67 -3.73
CA LEU A 71 3.41 -10.19 -3.11
C LEU A 71 3.40 -10.37 -1.59
N LEU A 72 2.30 -10.00 -0.91
CA LEU A 72 2.14 -10.20 0.53
C LEU A 72 2.22 -11.68 0.90
N ALA A 73 1.52 -12.54 0.15
CA ALA A 73 1.54 -13.99 0.35
C ALA A 73 2.96 -14.55 0.19
N LEU A 74 3.67 -14.18 -0.88
CA LEU A 74 5.04 -14.61 -1.13
C LEU A 74 6.00 -14.12 -0.04
N ALA A 75 5.85 -12.87 0.41
CA ALA A 75 6.67 -12.30 1.46
C ALA A 75 6.49 -13.02 2.80
N ARG A 76 5.25 -13.38 3.16
CA ARG A 76 4.94 -14.20 4.33
C ARG A 76 5.52 -15.60 4.22
N GLU A 77 5.25 -16.28 3.10
CA GLU A 77 5.73 -17.65 2.81
C GLU A 77 7.27 -17.74 2.92
N ASN A 78 7.97 -16.68 2.50
CA ASN A 78 9.42 -16.64 2.45
C ASN A 78 10.03 -15.72 3.52
N ASN A 79 9.34 -15.36 4.60
CA ASN A 79 9.91 -14.50 5.66
C ASN A 79 10.59 -13.20 5.14
N LEU A 80 10.12 -12.64 4.02
CA LEU A 80 10.64 -11.40 3.42
C LEU A 80 9.93 -10.19 4.04
N PHE A 81 9.96 -10.11 5.38
CA PHE A 81 9.15 -9.14 6.13
C PHE A 81 9.47 -7.68 5.81
N ALA A 82 10.68 -7.41 5.33
CA ALA A 82 11.12 -6.13 4.81
C ALA A 82 10.20 -5.54 3.73
N LEU A 83 9.51 -6.37 2.96
CA LEU A 83 8.63 -5.93 1.86
C LEU A 83 7.22 -5.55 2.36
N LEU A 84 6.83 -6.02 3.55
CA LEU A 84 5.45 -5.92 4.03
C LEU A 84 4.97 -4.47 4.25
N PRO A 85 5.75 -3.55 4.87
CA PRO A 85 5.26 -2.20 5.16
C PRO A 85 4.81 -1.47 3.87
N CYS A 86 5.66 -1.46 2.84
CA CYS A 86 5.34 -0.86 1.57
C CYS A 86 4.20 -1.59 0.84
N ALA A 87 4.16 -2.93 0.90
CA ALA A 87 3.10 -3.70 0.26
C ALA A 87 1.72 -3.40 0.89
N TYR A 88 1.62 -3.34 2.22
CA TYR A 88 0.38 -2.94 2.90
C TYR A 88 -0.01 -1.50 2.57
N LEU A 89 0.94 -0.56 2.60
CA LEU A 89 0.65 0.83 2.25
C LEU A 89 0.08 0.94 0.83
N ARG A 90 0.72 0.30 -0.15
CA ARG A 90 0.26 0.26 -1.54
C ARG A 90 -1.11 -0.37 -1.69
N LEU A 91 -1.38 -1.44 -0.94
CA LEU A 91 -2.68 -2.09 -0.92
C LEU A 91 -3.76 -1.12 -0.42
N LEU A 92 -3.51 -0.46 0.72
CA LEU A 92 -4.42 0.49 1.36
C LEU A 92 -4.61 1.79 0.57
N SER A 93 -3.61 2.23 -0.21
CA SER A 93 -3.68 3.44 -1.03
C SER A 93 -4.29 3.20 -2.41
N SER A 94 -4.37 1.96 -2.86
CA SER A 94 -4.90 1.63 -4.18
C SER A 94 -6.42 1.71 -4.22
N THR A 95 -6.97 1.91 -5.42
CA THR A 95 -8.43 1.84 -5.70
C THR A 95 -9.06 0.47 -5.38
N LEU A 96 -8.25 -0.54 -5.03
CA LEU A 96 -8.68 -1.81 -4.41
C LEU A 96 -9.20 -1.63 -2.98
N SER A 97 -9.32 -0.38 -2.51
CA SER A 97 -10.04 0.04 -1.30
C SER A 97 -11.54 -0.27 -1.32
N ASN A 98 -12.04 -0.98 -2.33
CA ASN A 98 -13.32 -1.67 -2.20
C ASN A 98 -13.17 -2.74 -1.11
N LYS A 99 -13.72 -2.46 0.08
CA LYS A 99 -13.72 -3.40 1.22
C LYS A 99 -14.25 -4.78 0.84
N ALA A 100 -15.09 -4.89 -0.18
CA ALA A 100 -15.54 -6.17 -0.71
C ALA A 100 -14.37 -6.98 -1.29
N GLU A 101 -13.54 -6.39 -2.15
CA GLU A 101 -12.40 -7.06 -2.80
C GLU A 101 -11.32 -7.51 -1.80
N LEU A 102 -11.14 -6.75 -0.72
CA LEU A 102 -10.28 -7.15 0.40
C LEU A 102 -10.71 -8.50 0.99
N LEU A 103 -12.02 -8.75 1.06
CA LEU A 103 -12.61 -9.95 1.66
C LEU A 103 -12.85 -11.07 0.65
N THR A 104 -13.30 -10.74 -0.56
CA THR A 104 -13.69 -11.71 -1.60
C THR A 104 -12.54 -12.10 -2.51
N GLY A 105 -11.49 -11.29 -2.58
CA GLY A 105 -10.32 -11.46 -3.44
C GLY A 105 -10.40 -10.68 -4.74
N ILE A 106 -9.27 -10.62 -5.44
CA ILE A 106 -9.08 -9.88 -6.69
C ILE A 106 -8.82 -10.86 -7.83
N GLY A 107 -9.46 -10.66 -8.98
CA GLY A 107 -9.26 -11.49 -10.16
C GLY A 107 -7.84 -11.40 -10.70
N ARG A 108 -7.21 -12.54 -10.98
CA ARG A 108 -5.93 -12.66 -11.69
C ARG A 108 -6.17 -12.83 -13.20
N PRO A 109 -5.15 -12.62 -14.06
CA PRO A 109 -5.26 -12.83 -15.51
C PRO A 109 -5.64 -14.25 -15.93
N ASP A 110 -5.36 -15.25 -15.10
CA ASP A 110 -5.70 -16.66 -15.34
C ASP A 110 -7.14 -17.02 -14.91
N GLY A 111 -7.92 -16.03 -14.45
CA GLY A 111 -9.28 -16.22 -13.96
C GLY A 111 -9.38 -16.70 -12.51
N SER A 112 -8.25 -16.98 -11.84
CA SER A 112 -8.24 -17.30 -10.42
C SER A 112 -8.40 -16.05 -9.54
N LEU A 113 -8.62 -16.22 -8.24
CA LEU A 113 -8.71 -15.11 -7.29
C LEU A 113 -7.47 -15.06 -6.39
N ALA A 114 -6.83 -13.90 -6.32
CA ALA A 114 -5.86 -13.55 -5.30
C ALA A 114 -6.59 -13.15 -4.01
N LYS A 115 -6.41 -13.93 -2.95
CA LYS A 115 -7.06 -13.70 -1.64
C LYS A 115 -6.02 -13.45 -0.57
N LEU A 116 -6.26 -12.44 0.25
CA LEU A 116 -5.49 -12.21 1.46
C LEU A 116 -5.78 -13.32 2.48
N SER A 117 -4.78 -13.62 3.30
CA SER A 117 -5.01 -14.45 4.48
C SER A 117 -5.93 -13.72 5.47
N PRO A 118 -6.68 -14.43 6.34
CA PRO A 118 -7.49 -13.78 7.37
C PRO A 118 -6.70 -12.83 8.26
N GLU A 119 -5.44 -13.15 8.54
CA GLU A 119 -4.54 -12.29 9.32
C GLU A 119 -4.20 -11.01 8.55
N ASP A 120 -3.85 -11.11 7.27
CA ASP A 120 -3.55 -9.93 6.46
C ASP A 120 -4.79 -9.05 6.25
N GLN A 121 -5.98 -9.64 6.11
CA GLN A 121 -7.25 -8.91 6.08
C GLN A 121 -7.45 -8.10 7.36
N ARG A 122 -7.26 -8.73 8.53
CA ARG A 122 -7.36 -8.06 9.84
C ARG A 122 -6.36 -6.91 9.95
N VAL A 123 -5.10 -7.14 9.56
CA VAL A 123 -4.05 -6.11 9.55
C VAL A 123 -4.46 -4.94 8.65
N CYS A 124 -5.00 -5.20 7.46
CA CYS A 124 -5.45 -4.15 6.56
C CYS A 124 -6.62 -3.35 7.13
N ILE A 125 -7.61 -4.00 7.73
CA ILE A 125 -8.78 -3.33 8.32
C ILE A 125 -8.36 -2.42 9.48
N LEU A 126 -7.53 -2.94 10.40
CA LEU A 126 -7.02 -2.17 11.52
C LEU A 126 -6.09 -1.05 11.06
N GLY A 127 -5.19 -1.36 10.11
CA GLY A 127 -4.25 -0.41 9.53
C GLY A 127 -4.96 0.74 8.81
N GLN A 128 -6.01 0.47 8.04
CA GLN A 128 -6.81 1.51 7.40
C GLN A 128 -7.48 2.43 8.42
N THR A 129 -8.04 1.85 9.49
CA THR A 129 -8.69 2.60 10.56
C THR A 129 -7.70 3.52 11.26
N GLU A 130 -6.53 2.99 11.63
CA GLU A 130 -5.49 3.74 12.32
C GLU A 130 -4.86 4.80 11.41
N LEU A 131 -4.60 4.49 10.14
CA LEU A 131 -4.05 5.44 9.17
C LEU A 131 -5.02 6.63 8.99
N THR A 132 -6.31 6.34 8.84
CA THR A 132 -7.35 7.38 8.73
C THR A 132 -7.40 8.23 10.00
N ARG A 133 -7.38 7.61 11.19
CA ARG A 133 -7.37 8.30 12.48
C ARG A 133 -6.16 9.22 12.64
N ARG A 134 -4.96 8.74 12.26
CA ARG A 134 -3.71 9.52 12.33
C ARG A 134 -3.70 10.69 11.36
N GLN A 135 -4.15 10.47 10.12
CA GLN A 135 -4.30 11.53 9.12
C GLN A 135 -5.27 12.61 9.61
N TRP A 136 -6.33 12.21 10.29
CA TRP A 136 -7.29 13.11 10.92
C TRP A 136 -6.67 13.94 12.05
N GLU A 137 -6.10 13.28 13.06
CA GLU A 137 -5.56 13.93 14.26
C GLU A 137 -4.41 14.88 13.95
N ALA A 138 -3.59 14.52 12.96
CA ALA A 138 -2.39 15.25 12.65
C ALA A 138 -2.64 16.44 11.70
N GLN A 139 -3.90 16.72 11.30
CA GLN A 139 -4.28 17.75 10.30
C GLN A 139 -3.53 17.64 8.95
N HIS A 140 -2.87 16.50 8.70
CA HIS A 140 -2.13 16.29 7.48
C HIS A 140 -3.14 16.01 6.36
N THR A 141 -3.36 17.03 5.53
CA THR A 141 -3.95 16.95 4.18
C THR A 141 -5.49 16.91 4.08
N PHE A 142 -6.24 16.36 5.05
CA PHE A 142 -7.73 16.29 4.98
C PHE A 142 -8.50 16.84 6.19
N GLY A 143 -7.83 17.55 7.12
CA GLY A 143 -8.51 18.15 8.29
C GLY A 143 -9.65 19.12 7.93
N TRP A 144 -9.68 19.65 6.71
CA TRP A 144 -10.74 20.54 6.21
C TRP A 144 -12.01 19.81 5.77
N VAL A 145 -11.95 18.51 5.42
CA VAL A 145 -13.15 17.70 5.09
C VAL A 145 -13.99 17.46 6.35
N ALA A 146 -13.32 17.39 7.52
CA ALA A 146 -13.92 17.27 8.84
C ALA A 146 -14.73 18.49 9.29
N GLN A 147 -14.25 19.69 8.96
CA GLN A 147 -14.78 20.94 9.49
C GLN A 147 -16.21 21.23 9.02
N LYS A 148 -16.66 20.63 7.91
CA LYS A 148 -18.02 20.82 7.40
C LYS A 148 -19.12 20.14 8.24
N ASN A 149 -18.76 19.22 9.14
CA ASN A 149 -19.72 18.54 10.02
C ASN A 149 -19.55 18.92 11.51
N ALA A 150 -18.73 19.94 11.81
CA ALA A 150 -18.75 20.54 13.14
C ALA A 150 -20.08 21.27 13.29
N VAL A 151 -21.06 20.60 13.91
CA VAL A 151 -22.28 21.25 14.41
C VAL A 151 -21.81 22.44 15.22
N PRO A 152 -22.16 23.69 14.85
CA PRO A 152 -21.78 24.83 15.65
C PRO A 152 -22.44 24.64 17.02
N ASP A 153 -21.60 24.65 18.06
CA ASP A 153 -22.05 24.70 19.44
C ASP A 153 -23.12 25.82 19.56
N PRO A 154 -24.34 25.51 20.04
CA PRO A 154 -25.42 26.49 20.15
C PRO A 154 -25.04 27.72 21.00
N GLN A 155 -23.97 27.65 21.80
CA GLN A 155 -23.47 28.81 22.56
C GLN A 155 -22.74 29.85 21.69
N THR A 156 -22.25 29.49 20.51
CA THR A 156 -21.49 30.43 19.64
C THR A 156 -22.42 31.31 18.78
N ALA A 157 -23.70 30.95 18.65
CA ALA A 157 -24.68 31.69 17.84
C ALA A 157 -25.09 33.04 18.45
N HIS A 158 -24.96 33.22 19.77
CA HIS A 158 -25.37 34.46 20.43
C HIS A 158 -24.37 35.62 20.30
N THR A 159 -23.12 35.34 19.90
CA THR A 159 -22.09 36.38 19.79
C THR A 159 -22.09 37.07 18.42
N ILE A 160 -22.54 36.39 17.36
CA ILE A 160 -22.46 36.91 15.99
C ILE A 160 -23.59 37.91 15.67
N LEU A 161 -24.75 37.83 16.34
CA LEU A 161 -25.88 38.74 16.11
C LEU A 161 -25.75 40.12 16.79
N ARG A 162 -24.72 40.36 17.62
CA ARG A 162 -24.47 41.69 18.23
C ARG A 162 -23.46 42.56 17.49
N ALA A 163 -22.79 42.02 16.46
CA ALA A 163 -21.78 42.76 15.70
C ALA A 163 -22.30 43.36 14.38
N GLN A 164 -23.56 43.11 14.01
CA GLN A 164 -24.19 43.69 12.82
C GLN A 164 -25.24 44.74 13.23
N THR A 165 -24.78 45.84 13.81
CA THR A 165 -25.50 47.11 13.79
C THR A 165 -24.51 48.25 13.91
N PRO A 166 -24.14 48.90 12.80
CA PRO A 166 -23.81 50.31 12.79
C PRO A 166 -25.04 51.10 12.31
N GLY A 167 -25.30 52.21 13.01
CA GLY A 167 -26.40 53.14 12.74
C GLY A 167 -26.23 53.98 11.47
#